data_AF-A0AAV4FHB5-F1
#
_entry.id   AF-A0AAV4FHB5-F1
#
_cell.length_a   1.000
_cell.length_b   1.000
_cell.length_c   1.000
_cell.angle_alpha   90.00
_cell.angle_beta   90.00
_cell.angle_gamma   90.00
#
_symmetry.space_group_name_H-M   'P 1'
#
loop_
_entity.id
_entity.type
_entity.pdbx_description
1 polymer ?
#
loop_
_entity_poly.entity_id
_entity_poly.type
_entity_poly.pdbx_seq_one_letter_code
_entity_poly.pdbx_strand_id
1 'polypeptide(L)'
;MFLKPYRVKTQTSMKASDRKKLRSDVRSQFPSLSDDDVATLIPIKEEMVSFKINTHSDDNAVLYYSGKNPVFYHIFKSLFPTVYTMWQHPEILPSFRTWPPVFEKLQKGADLMLPGVVPDNQPSPRMFGNLRKGELVSIKIAGNKAPVALGKTLLSGEDMYMSGLRGKGVQVLHILGDSLWEHGDRSTPPHIPEQLPPSTDEDNSVMEDTDPAASSPVGDGVDPDENAEKMESLDISEEAASTSATQGEEEEKEDDVVNDEQEEETDPVAEMDKLLHFCFVCAVKSRVKKADLPLLTGQFLRNFMQPFR
;
A
#
# COMPACT_ATOMS: atom_id res chain seq x y z
N MET A 1 -15.45 -7.30 -3.04
CA MET A 1 -16.18 -8.58 -3.12
C MET A 1 -15.69 -9.61 -2.11
N PHE A 2 -14.38 -9.83 -2.00
CA PHE A 2 -13.78 -10.86 -1.12
C PHE A 2 -13.26 -10.33 0.22
N LEU A 3 -13.73 -9.16 0.66
CA LEU A 3 -13.32 -8.58 1.95
C LEU A 3 -13.75 -9.46 3.12
N LYS A 4 -14.92 -10.09 3.01
CA LYS A 4 -15.39 -11.08 3.97
C LYS A 4 -15.05 -12.49 3.46
N PRO A 5 -14.79 -13.45 4.37
CA PRO A 5 -14.59 -14.84 3.99
C PRO A 5 -15.75 -15.38 3.15
N TYR A 6 -15.43 -16.13 2.10
CA TYR A 6 -16.40 -16.81 1.26
C TYR A 6 -16.46 -18.31 1.56
N ARG A 7 -17.58 -18.95 1.23
CA ARG A 7 -17.76 -20.39 1.45
C ARG A 7 -17.44 -21.17 0.19
N VAL A 8 -16.58 -22.17 0.30
CA VAL A 8 -16.33 -23.14 -0.77
C VAL A 8 -17.46 -24.17 -0.81
N LYS A 9 -18.10 -24.33 -1.96
CA LYS A 9 -19.18 -25.32 -2.21
C LYS A 9 -18.62 -26.63 -2.75
N THR A 10 -17.75 -26.57 -3.75
CA THR A 10 -17.23 -27.76 -4.43
C THR A 10 -15.87 -27.47 -5.04
N GLN A 11 -14.95 -28.42 -4.93
CA GLN A 11 -13.66 -28.43 -5.60
C GLN A 11 -13.69 -29.47 -6.74
N THR A 12 -13.14 -29.14 -7.90
CA THR A 12 -13.13 -30.05 -9.06
C THR A 12 -11.87 -29.85 -9.88
N SER A 13 -11.15 -30.93 -10.18
CA SER A 13 -10.02 -30.92 -11.12
C SER A 13 -10.50 -30.64 -12.54
N MET A 14 -9.84 -29.72 -13.24
CA MET A 14 -10.26 -29.25 -14.55
C MET A 14 -9.85 -30.23 -15.66
N LYS A 15 -10.81 -30.55 -16.53
CA LYS A 15 -10.53 -31.36 -17.72
C LYS A 15 -9.76 -30.54 -18.77
N ALA A 16 -9.06 -31.23 -19.68
CA ALA A 16 -8.37 -30.58 -20.79
C ALA A 16 -9.30 -29.75 -21.69
N SER A 17 -10.55 -30.18 -21.88
CA SER A 17 -11.58 -29.41 -22.60
C SER A 17 -11.88 -28.07 -21.93
N ASP A 18 -12.02 -28.08 -20.61
CA ASP A 18 -12.42 -26.91 -19.83
C ASP A 18 -11.28 -25.89 -19.77
N ARG A 19 -10.03 -26.37 -19.66
CA ARG A 19 -8.84 -25.53 -19.78
C ARG A 19 -8.72 -24.88 -21.16
N LYS A 20 -8.99 -25.61 -22.25
CA LYS A 20 -9.02 -25.04 -23.61
C LYS A 20 -10.08 -23.96 -23.76
N LYS A 21 -11.27 -24.18 -23.19
CA LYS A 21 -12.34 -23.17 -23.16
C LYS A 21 -11.90 -21.93 -22.37
N LEU A 22 -11.34 -22.11 -21.18
CA LEU A 22 -10.84 -21.00 -20.36
C LEU A 22 -9.77 -20.18 -21.10
N ARG A 23 -8.83 -20.84 -21.80
CA ARG A 23 -7.86 -20.12 -22.65
C ARG A 23 -8.53 -19.31 -23.77
N SER A 24 -9.59 -19.83 -24.39
CA SER A 24 -10.35 -19.09 -25.40
C SER A 24 -11.03 -17.86 -24.79
N ASP A 25 -11.65 -18.03 -23.63
CA ASP A 25 -12.33 -16.95 -22.90
C ASP A 25 -11.33 -15.85 -22.51
N VAL A 26 -10.16 -16.22 -21.97
CA VAL A 26 -9.07 -15.27 -21.64
C VAL A 26 -8.63 -14.49 -22.88
N ARG A 27 -8.36 -15.16 -24.01
CA ARG A 27 -7.94 -14.47 -25.25
C ARG A 27 -8.97 -13.46 -25.75
N SER A 28 -10.25 -13.81 -25.64
CA SER A 28 -11.33 -12.92 -26.07
C SER A 28 -11.51 -11.69 -25.17
N GLN A 29 -11.27 -11.82 -23.87
CA GLN A 29 -11.46 -10.71 -22.91
C GLN A 29 -10.18 -9.89 -22.68
N PHE A 30 -9.00 -10.51 -22.80
CA PHE A 30 -7.70 -9.89 -22.53
C PHE A 30 -6.78 -10.03 -23.75
N PRO A 31 -7.00 -9.24 -24.82
CA PRO A 31 -6.22 -9.31 -26.06
C PRO A 31 -4.77 -8.85 -25.89
N SER A 32 -4.41 -8.24 -24.76
CA SER A 32 -3.04 -7.85 -24.41
C SER A 32 -2.14 -9.02 -24.04
N LEU A 33 -2.71 -10.19 -23.70
CA LEU A 33 -1.93 -11.37 -23.35
C LEU A 33 -1.53 -12.15 -24.61
N SER A 34 -0.25 -12.51 -24.70
CA SER A 34 0.24 -13.37 -25.78
C SER A 34 -0.21 -14.83 -25.59
N ASP A 35 -0.12 -15.62 -26.66
CA ASP A 35 -0.44 -17.05 -26.59
C ASP A 35 0.44 -17.82 -25.59
N ASP A 36 1.69 -17.38 -25.43
CA ASP A 36 2.66 -17.97 -24.50
C ASP A 36 2.33 -17.58 -23.05
N ASP A 37 1.90 -16.34 -22.82
CA ASP A 37 1.43 -15.88 -21.49
C ASP A 37 0.20 -16.66 -21.05
N VAL A 38 -0.79 -16.81 -21.94
CA VAL A 38 -1.99 -17.61 -21.67
C VAL A 38 -1.62 -19.07 -21.43
N ALA A 39 -0.60 -19.59 -22.13
CA ALA A 39 -0.14 -20.95 -21.94
C ALA A 39 0.53 -21.17 -20.58
N THR A 40 1.22 -20.16 -20.07
CA THR A 40 1.87 -20.12 -18.76
C THR A 40 0.84 -19.99 -17.63
N LEU A 41 -0.15 -19.10 -17.77
CA LEU A 41 -1.21 -18.90 -16.78
C LEU A 41 -2.16 -20.11 -16.67
N ILE A 42 -2.45 -20.78 -17.79
CA ILE A 42 -3.40 -21.90 -17.86
C ILE A 42 -2.72 -23.09 -18.52
N PRO A 43 -1.85 -23.85 -17.82
CA PRO A 43 -1.14 -24.97 -18.41
C PRO A 43 -2.09 -26.13 -18.81
N ILE A 44 -1.96 -26.65 -20.04
CA ILE A 44 -2.75 -27.82 -20.51
C ILE A 44 -2.19 -29.14 -19.98
N LYS A 45 -0.89 -29.19 -19.68
CA LYS A 45 -0.21 -30.41 -19.20
C LYS A 45 -0.32 -30.56 -17.68
N GLU A 46 -0.28 -29.45 -16.94
CA GLU A 46 -0.31 -29.45 -15.48
C GLU A 46 -1.73 -29.43 -14.92
N GLU A 47 -1.94 -30.02 -13.76
CA GLU A 47 -3.26 -30.06 -13.14
C GLU A 47 -3.70 -28.66 -12.69
N MET A 48 -4.96 -28.32 -13.00
CA MET A 48 -5.61 -27.11 -12.54
C MET A 48 -6.87 -27.48 -11.78
N VAL A 49 -7.20 -26.70 -10.76
CA VAL A 49 -8.36 -26.94 -9.91
C VAL A 49 -9.31 -25.77 -10.02
N SER A 50 -10.59 -26.07 -10.08
CA SER A 50 -11.67 -25.08 -10.02
C SER A 50 -12.44 -25.21 -8.70
N PHE A 51 -12.76 -24.09 -8.08
CA PHE A 51 -13.55 -24.02 -6.86
C PHE A 51 -14.84 -23.27 -7.12
N LYS A 52 -15.98 -23.93 -6.94
CA LYS A 52 -17.27 -23.24 -6.87
C LYS A 52 -17.42 -22.66 -5.48
N ILE A 53 -17.55 -21.34 -5.40
CA ILE A 53 -17.67 -20.61 -4.15
C ILE A 53 -18.99 -19.84 -4.11
N ASN A 54 -19.38 -19.47 -2.90
CA ASN A 54 -20.42 -18.50 -2.65
C ASN A 54 -19.84 -17.37 -1.80
N THR A 55 -19.93 -16.15 -2.32
CA THR A 55 -19.48 -14.99 -1.57
C THR A 55 -20.45 -14.63 -0.45
N HIS A 56 -20.04 -13.76 0.46
CA HIS A 56 -20.92 -13.26 1.52
C HIS A 56 -22.16 -12.53 0.95
N SER A 57 -22.09 -12.01 -0.27
CA SER A 57 -23.21 -11.35 -0.95
C SER A 57 -24.16 -12.34 -1.67
N ASP A 58 -24.01 -13.64 -1.43
CA ASP A 58 -24.74 -14.74 -2.07
C ASP A 58 -24.49 -14.89 -3.58
N ASP A 59 -23.43 -14.26 -4.11
CA ASP A 59 -23.00 -14.43 -5.49
C ASP A 59 -22.22 -15.74 -5.67
N ASN A 60 -22.63 -16.53 -6.66
CA ASN A 60 -21.93 -17.74 -7.06
C ASN A 60 -20.77 -17.40 -8.00
N ALA A 61 -19.57 -17.83 -7.62
CA ALA A 61 -18.37 -17.63 -8.43
C ALA A 61 -17.61 -18.95 -8.62
N VAL A 62 -16.81 -19.02 -9.67
CA VAL A 62 -15.88 -20.13 -9.93
C VAL A 62 -14.47 -19.59 -9.92
N LEU A 63 -13.63 -20.00 -8.97
CA LEU A 63 -12.22 -19.66 -8.92
C LEU A 63 -11.41 -20.71 -9.70
N TYR A 64 -10.40 -20.28 -10.44
CA TYR A 64 -9.46 -21.16 -11.15
C TYR A 64 -8.07 -21.03 -10.54
N TYR A 65 -7.50 -22.14 -10.11
CA TYR A 65 -6.18 -22.23 -9.49
C TYR A 65 -5.21 -22.93 -10.43
N SER A 66 -4.00 -22.37 -10.49
CA SER A 66 -2.82 -23.00 -11.10
C SER A 66 -1.79 -23.19 -10.01
N GLY A 67 -1.45 -24.45 -9.69
CA GLY A 67 -0.65 -24.77 -8.51
C GLY A 67 -1.29 -24.25 -7.22
N LYS A 68 -0.59 -23.36 -6.51
CA LYS A 68 -1.04 -22.80 -5.22
C LYS A 68 -1.82 -21.50 -5.36
N ASN A 69 -1.78 -20.82 -6.51
CA ASN A 69 -2.29 -19.47 -6.65
C ASN A 69 -3.58 -19.42 -7.48
N PRO A 70 -4.57 -18.60 -7.07
CA PRO A 70 -5.72 -18.32 -7.90
C PRO A 70 -5.31 -17.41 -9.06
N VAL A 71 -5.70 -17.77 -10.28
CA VAL A 71 -5.30 -17.07 -11.51
C VAL A 71 -6.45 -16.20 -12.03
N PHE A 72 -7.63 -16.80 -12.18
CA PHE A 72 -8.83 -16.10 -12.62
C PHE A 72 -10.02 -16.53 -11.79
N TYR A 73 -11.06 -15.72 -11.80
CA TYR A 73 -12.36 -16.11 -11.31
C TYR A 73 -13.47 -15.70 -12.27
N HIS A 74 -14.52 -16.51 -12.33
CA HIS A 74 -15.69 -16.28 -13.16
C HIS A 74 -16.88 -15.97 -12.27
N ILE A 75 -17.59 -14.89 -12.58
CA ILE A 75 -18.86 -14.55 -11.93
C ILE A 75 -19.84 -14.21 -13.04
N PHE A 76 -21.01 -14.85 -12.99
CA PHE A 76 -22.04 -14.80 -14.04
C PHE A 76 -21.50 -15.17 -15.43
N LYS A 77 -21.03 -14.20 -16.20
CA LYS A 77 -20.53 -14.36 -17.59
C LYS A 77 -19.17 -13.70 -17.83
N SER A 78 -18.60 -13.07 -16.82
CA SER A 78 -17.37 -12.27 -16.95
C SER A 78 -16.22 -12.97 -16.24
N LEU A 79 -15.04 -12.91 -16.86
CA LEU A 79 -13.80 -13.44 -16.30
C LEU A 79 -13.00 -12.28 -15.71
N PHE A 80 -12.42 -12.50 -14.53
CA PHE A 80 -11.71 -11.49 -13.78
C PHE A 80 -10.33 -12.02 -13.39
N PRO A 81 -9.23 -11.30 -13.65
CA PRO A 81 -7.90 -11.70 -13.19
C PRO A 81 -7.75 -11.47 -11.69
N THR A 82 -6.99 -12.30 -11.01
CA THR A 82 -6.58 -12.02 -9.62
C THR A 82 -5.42 -11.03 -9.57
N VAL A 83 -5.12 -10.50 -8.38
CA VAL A 83 -3.91 -9.68 -8.17
C VAL A 83 -2.64 -10.45 -8.57
N TYR A 84 -2.58 -11.76 -8.31
CA TYR A 84 -1.46 -12.61 -8.70
C TYR A 84 -1.24 -12.63 -10.22
N THR A 85 -2.31 -12.76 -11.01
CA THR A 85 -2.23 -12.69 -12.47
C THR A 85 -1.81 -11.31 -12.96
N MET A 86 -2.33 -10.25 -12.33
CA MET A 86 -1.94 -8.88 -12.63
C MET A 86 -0.48 -8.57 -12.25
N TRP A 87 0.14 -9.31 -11.32
CA TRP A 87 1.57 -9.14 -11.02
C TRP A 87 2.47 -9.77 -12.07
N GLN A 88 2.05 -10.87 -12.67
CA GLN A 88 2.75 -11.48 -13.80
C GLN A 88 2.59 -10.63 -15.07
N HIS A 89 1.41 -10.02 -15.25
CA HIS A 89 1.11 -9.15 -16.39
C HIS A 89 0.47 -7.83 -15.94
N PRO A 90 1.26 -6.83 -15.49
CA PRO A 90 0.75 -5.55 -14.98
C PRO A 90 -0.07 -4.73 -15.99
N GLU A 91 0.19 -4.94 -17.29
CA GLU A 91 -0.45 -4.21 -18.39
C GLU A 91 -1.66 -4.95 -18.97
N ILE A 92 -2.15 -6.00 -18.29
CA ILE A 92 -3.33 -6.75 -18.72
C ILE A 92 -4.61 -5.88 -18.79
N LEU A 93 -4.68 -4.84 -17.95
CA LEU A 93 -5.83 -3.93 -17.83
C LEU A 93 -5.37 -2.46 -17.76
N PRO A 94 -6.21 -1.51 -18.20
CA PRO A 94 -5.99 -0.09 -17.92
C PRO A 94 -5.85 0.16 -16.42
N SER A 95 -4.91 1.02 -16.03
CA SER A 95 -4.52 1.20 -14.63
C SER A 95 -4.82 2.61 -14.10
N PHE A 96 -5.28 2.70 -12.85
CA PHE A 96 -5.42 3.94 -12.09
C PHE A 96 -4.31 4.02 -11.04
N ARG A 97 -3.52 5.09 -11.05
CA ARG A 97 -2.57 5.38 -9.97
C ARG A 97 -3.30 6.04 -8.80
N THR A 98 -2.99 5.64 -7.58
CA THR A 98 -3.48 6.27 -6.35
C THR A 98 -2.37 6.49 -5.33
N TRP A 99 -2.62 7.31 -4.32
CA TRP A 99 -1.69 7.57 -3.23
C TRP A 99 -1.73 6.45 -2.16
N PRO A 100 -0.62 6.19 -1.45
CA PRO A 100 -0.58 5.17 -0.40
C PRO A 100 -1.69 5.27 0.67
N PRO A 101 -2.09 6.46 1.18
CA PRO A 101 -3.17 6.55 2.17
C PRO A 101 -4.54 6.11 1.66
N VAL A 102 -4.77 6.17 0.34
CA VAL A 102 -6.01 5.70 -0.28
C VAL A 102 -6.08 4.18 -0.20
N PHE A 103 -4.96 3.48 -0.39
CA PHE A 103 -4.90 2.02 -0.33
C PHE A 103 -5.41 1.47 1.01
N GLU A 104 -5.05 2.09 2.13
CA GLU A 104 -5.56 1.70 3.46
C GLU A 104 -7.09 1.78 3.55
N LYS A 105 -7.71 2.73 2.84
CA LYS A 105 -9.17 2.86 2.77
C LYS A 105 -9.77 1.79 1.86
N LEU A 106 -9.12 1.48 0.74
CA LEU A 106 -9.56 0.42 -0.17
C LEU A 106 -9.52 -0.95 0.52
N GLN A 107 -8.48 -1.23 1.32
CA GLN A 107 -8.37 -2.46 2.11
C GLN A 107 -9.52 -2.62 3.10
N LYS A 108 -10.11 -1.52 3.58
CA LYS A 108 -11.29 -1.52 4.44
C LYS A 108 -12.61 -1.68 3.68
N GLY A 109 -12.56 -1.92 2.37
CA GLY A 109 -13.72 -2.12 1.51
C GLY A 109 -14.28 -0.85 0.87
N ALA A 110 -13.56 0.26 0.91
CA ALA A 110 -13.97 1.47 0.20
C ALA A 110 -13.78 1.33 -1.32
N ASP A 111 -14.61 2.06 -2.06
CA ASP A 111 -14.41 2.27 -3.50
C ASP A 111 -13.35 3.34 -3.74
N LEU A 112 -12.73 3.34 -4.94
CA LEU A 112 -11.80 4.39 -5.31
C LEU A 112 -12.57 5.64 -5.74
N MET A 113 -12.41 6.68 -4.93
CA MET A 113 -12.92 8.02 -5.21
C MET A 113 -11.99 8.73 -6.19
N LEU A 114 -12.56 9.46 -7.14
CA LEU A 114 -11.80 10.19 -8.16
C LEU A 114 -10.76 11.19 -7.62
N PRO A 115 -10.97 11.89 -6.48
CA PRO A 115 -9.93 12.73 -5.89
C PRO A 115 -8.68 11.96 -5.43
N GLY A 116 -8.79 10.65 -5.21
CA GLY A 116 -7.67 9.80 -4.83
C GLY A 116 -6.84 9.33 -6.02
N VAL A 117 -7.26 9.62 -7.26
CA VAL A 117 -6.53 9.23 -8.47
C VAL A 117 -5.41 10.24 -8.73
N VAL A 118 -4.21 9.73 -9.01
CA VAL A 118 -3.06 10.53 -9.42
C VAL A 118 -3.02 10.56 -10.95
N PRO A 119 -3.24 11.72 -11.59
CA PRO A 119 -3.11 11.86 -13.03
C PRO A 119 -1.70 11.53 -13.51
N ASP A 120 -1.56 10.83 -14.64
CA ASP A 120 -0.26 10.61 -15.29
C ASP A 120 0.25 11.88 -15.99
N ASN A 121 -0.68 12.70 -16.47
CA ASN A 121 -0.41 13.93 -17.21
C ASN A 121 -1.33 15.04 -16.71
N GLN A 122 -1.12 16.26 -17.21
CA GLN A 122 -2.02 17.38 -16.96
C GLN A 122 -3.48 16.99 -17.26
N PRO A 123 -4.46 17.44 -16.42
CA PRO A 123 -5.86 17.12 -16.61
C PRO A 123 -6.32 17.42 -18.03
N SER A 124 -6.79 16.40 -18.72
CA SER A 124 -7.33 16.53 -20.07
C SER A 124 -8.50 15.58 -20.25
N PRO A 125 -9.43 15.86 -21.18
CA PRO A 125 -10.56 14.95 -21.45
C PRO A 125 -10.15 13.53 -21.83
N ARG A 126 -8.90 13.32 -22.24
CA ARG A 126 -8.34 12.02 -22.62
C ARG A 126 -7.52 11.36 -21.52
N MET A 127 -7.47 11.92 -20.31
CA MET A 127 -6.63 11.39 -19.23
C MET A 127 -6.97 9.95 -18.82
N PHE A 128 -8.23 9.56 -19.00
CA PHE A 128 -8.72 8.21 -18.71
C PHE A 128 -8.87 7.34 -19.97
N GLY A 129 -8.30 7.78 -21.11
CA GLY A 129 -8.45 7.11 -22.39
C GLY A 129 -9.92 6.96 -22.80
N ASN A 130 -10.21 5.89 -23.55
CA ASN A 130 -11.56 5.58 -24.03
C ASN A 130 -12.31 4.61 -23.09
N LEU A 131 -12.09 4.73 -21.77
CA LEU A 131 -12.70 3.86 -20.78
C LEU A 131 -14.22 3.99 -20.78
N ARG A 132 -14.91 2.86 -20.89
CA ARG A 132 -16.37 2.79 -20.79
C ARG A 132 -16.80 2.53 -19.35
N LYS A 133 -18.03 2.90 -19.02
CA LYS A 133 -18.66 2.49 -17.76
C LYS A 133 -18.77 0.97 -17.71
N GLY A 134 -18.34 0.39 -16.60
CA GLY A 134 -18.40 -1.04 -16.35
C GLY A 134 -17.21 -1.84 -16.89
N GLU A 135 -16.15 -1.17 -17.31
CA GLU A 135 -14.91 -1.80 -17.80
C GLU A 135 -14.01 -2.21 -16.63
N LEU A 136 -13.22 -3.28 -16.81
CA LEU A 136 -12.28 -3.76 -15.80
C LEU A 136 -11.02 -2.91 -15.81
N VAL A 137 -10.57 -2.54 -14.61
CA VAL A 137 -9.40 -1.69 -14.43
C VAL A 137 -8.56 -2.17 -13.26
N SER A 138 -7.26 -1.96 -13.33
CA SER A 138 -6.34 -2.21 -12.25
C SER A 138 -6.09 -0.92 -11.45
N ILE A 139 -5.78 -1.06 -10.16
CA ILE A 139 -5.41 0.06 -9.29
C ILE A 139 -3.99 -0.20 -8.80
N LYS A 140 -3.10 0.77 -8.98
CA LYS A 140 -1.69 0.73 -8.57
C LYS A 140 -1.37 1.87 -7.60
N ILE A 141 -0.36 1.68 -6.77
CA ILE A 141 0.10 2.70 -5.82
C ILE A 141 1.24 3.48 -6.47
N ALA A 142 1.25 4.80 -6.29
CA ALA A 142 2.34 5.67 -6.72
C ALA A 142 3.70 5.10 -6.26
N GLY A 143 4.60 4.88 -7.22
CA GLY A 143 5.94 4.34 -6.99
C GLY A 143 6.09 2.83 -7.24
N ASN A 144 5.00 2.09 -7.48
CA ASN A 144 5.07 0.69 -7.90
C ASN A 144 4.04 0.37 -9.00
N LYS A 145 4.52 -0.18 -10.13
CA LYS A 145 3.63 -0.60 -11.23
C LYS A 145 2.81 -1.84 -10.92
N ALA A 146 3.18 -2.64 -9.92
CA ALA A 146 2.43 -3.82 -9.54
C ALA A 146 1.03 -3.45 -9.03
N PRO A 147 -0.05 -3.96 -9.67
CA PRO A 147 -1.41 -3.62 -9.24
C PRO A 147 -1.74 -4.17 -7.85
N VAL A 148 -2.40 -3.37 -7.04
CA VAL A 148 -2.82 -3.74 -5.68
C VAL A 148 -4.29 -4.12 -5.61
N ALA A 149 -5.11 -3.69 -6.57
CA ALA A 149 -6.52 -4.05 -6.63
C ALA A 149 -7.04 -4.16 -8.06
N LEU A 150 -8.08 -4.95 -8.22
CA LEU A 150 -8.94 -5.01 -9.39
C LEU A 150 -10.24 -4.26 -9.09
N GLY A 151 -10.66 -3.44 -10.03
CA GLY A 151 -11.93 -2.73 -9.95
C GLY A 151 -12.70 -2.72 -11.26
N LYS A 152 -13.88 -2.10 -11.18
CA LYS A 152 -14.78 -1.86 -12.31
C LYS A 152 -15.16 -0.39 -12.35
N THR A 153 -15.06 0.25 -13.51
CA THR A 153 -15.42 1.67 -13.66
C THR A 153 -16.92 1.89 -13.43
N LEU A 154 -17.27 2.94 -12.69
CA LEU A 154 -18.66 3.35 -12.46
C LEU A 154 -19.14 4.43 -13.43
N LEU A 155 -18.19 5.14 -14.04
CA LEU A 155 -18.37 6.24 -14.98
C LEU A 155 -17.53 5.97 -16.24
N SER A 156 -17.85 6.64 -17.35
CA SER A 156 -16.94 6.66 -18.51
C SER A 156 -15.75 7.59 -18.23
N GLY A 157 -14.65 7.46 -19.00
CA GLY A 157 -13.50 8.34 -18.85
C GLY A 157 -13.85 9.84 -19.01
N GLU A 158 -14.75 10.15 -19.95
CA GLU A 158 -15.24 11.52 -20.15
C GLU A 158 -16.06 12.00 -18.96
N ASP A 159 -16.98 11.18 -18.45
CA ASP A 159 -17.79 11.53 -17.26
C ASP A 159 -16.93 11.71 -16.01
N MET A 160 -15.89 10.89 -15.83
CA MET A 160 -14.93 11.03 -14.73
C MET A 160 -14.23 12.38 -14.79
N TYR A 161 -13.80 12.81 -15.98
CA TYR A 161 -13.19 14.12 -16.18
C TYR A 161 -14.20 15.26 -15.96
N MET A 162 -15.38 15.18 -16.57
CA MET A 162 -16.44 16.20 -16.48
C MET A 162 -16.97 16.38 -15.05
N SER A 163 -16.84 15.36 -14.18
CA SER A 163 -17.15 15.47 -12.75
C SER A 163 -16.18 16.34 -11.96
N GLY A 164 -15.09 16.82 -12.58
CA GLY A 164 -14.02 17.54 -11.89
C GLY A 164 -13.25 16.64 -10.92
N LEU A 165 -13.11 15.35 -11.26
CA LEU A 165 -12.53 14.32 -10.40
C LEU A 165 -13.23 14.18 -9.06
N ARG A 166 -14.56 14.26 -9.01
CA ARG A 166 -15.35 14.13 -7.77
C ARG A 166 -16.25 12.91 -7.79
N GLY A 167 -16.44 12.31 -6.62
CA GLY A 167 -17.31 11.16 -6.44
C GLY A 167 -16.61 9.82 -6.67
N LYS A 168 -17.41 8.75 -6.79
CA LYS A 168 -16.93 7.38 -6.95
C LYS A 168 -16.55 7.10 -8.40
N GLY A 169 -15.29 6.76 -8.65
CA GLY A 169 -14.79 6.43 -9.99
C GLY A 169 -14.79 4.94 -10.28
N VAL A 170 -14.25 4.15 -9.35
CA VAL A 170 -14.03 2.72 -9.56
C VAL A 170 -14.53 1.94 -8.35
N GLN A 171 -15.38 0.94 -8.59
CA GLN A 171 -15.81 -0.02 -7.59
C GLN A 171 -14.74 -1.09 -7.41
N VAL A 172 -14.29 -1.32 -6.17
CA VAL A 172 -13.26 -2.33 -5.89
C VAL A 172 -13.87 -3.72 -5.81
N LEU A 173 -13.36 -4.65 -6.63
CA LEU A 173 -13.83 -6.02 -6.68
C LEU A 173 -12.95 -6.94 -5.85
N HIS A 174 -11.63 -6.88 -6.06
CA HIS A 174 -10.63 -7.72 -5.41
C HIS A 174 -9.39 -6.89 -5.08
N ILE A 175 -8.77 -7.12 -3.93
CA ILE A 175 -7.64 -6.33 -3.43
C ILE A 175 -6.61 -7.20 -2.71
N LEU A 176 -5.35 -6.75 -2.73
CA LEU A 176 -4.27 -7.28 -1.91
C LEU A 176 -4.67 -7.30 -0.43
N GLY A 177 -4.58 -8.46 0.20
CA GLY A 177 -4.97 -8.66 1.60
C GLY A 177 -6.43 -9.07 1.80
N ASP A 178 -7.22 -9.25 0.73
CA ASP A 178 -8.57 -9.81 0.88
C ASP A 178 -8.56 -11.34 0.98
N SER A 179 -9.72 -11.92 1.26
CA SER A 179 -9.83 -13.37 1.47
C SER A 179 -9.38 -14.16 0.24
N LEU A 180 -9.62 -13.68 -0.99
CA LEU A 180 -9.17 -14.40 -2.18
C LEU A 180 -7.64 -14.39 -2.30
N TRP A 181 -7.00 -13.27 -1.95
CA TRP A 181 -5.54 -13.20 -1.87
C TRP A 181 -5.00 -14.13 -0.78
N GLU A 182 -5.61 -14.16 0.41
CA GLU A 182 -5.16 -14.98 1.55
C GLU A 182 -5.14 -16.50 1.28
N HIS A 183 -5.96 -16.97 0.35
CA HIS A 183 -6.03 -18.37 -0.08
C HIS A 183 -4.95 -18.75 -1.12
N GLY A 184 -4.23 -17.77 -1.67
CA GLY A 184 -3.03 -18.02 -2.47
C GLY A 184 -1.79 -18.23 -1.60
N ASP A 185 -0.62 -17.93 -2.17
CA ASP A 185 0.67 -18.02 -1.47
C ASP A 185 0.97 -16.84 -0.53
N ARG A 186 0.09 -15.83 -0.46
CA ARG A 186 0.26 -14.60 0.33
C ARG A 186 1.53 -13.84 -0.02
N SER A 187 2.01 -13.99 -1.25
CA SER A 187 3.13 -13.21 -1.74
C SER A 187 2.80 -11.72 -1.77
N THR A 188 3.82 -10.91 -1.57
CA THR A 188 3.74 -9.45 -1.69
C THR A 188 3.90 -9.03 -3.14
N PRO A 189 3.30 -7.89 -3.56
CA PRO A 189 3.47 -7.39 -4.92
C PRO A 189 4.96 -7.20 -5.26
N PRO A 190 5.41 -7.60 -6.46
CA PRO A 190 6.78 -7.36 -6.88
C PRO A 190 7.08 -5.86 -6.90
N HIS A 191 8.31 -5.47 -6.59
CA HIS A 191 8.72 -4.08 -6.68
C HIS A 191 9.11 -3.75 -8.13
N ILE A 192 8.22 -3.06 -8.85
CA ILE A 192 8.45 -2.61 -10.21
C ILE A 192 8.45 -1.08 -10.18
N PRO A 193 9.63 -0.43 -10.18
CA PRO A 193 9.73 1.02 -10.04
C PRO A 193 8.89 1.74 -11.10
N GLU A 194 8.14 2.75 -10.65
CA GLU A 194 7.39 3.63 -11.51
C GLU A 194 7.99 5.04 -11.46
N GLN A 195 8.31 5.60 -12.63
CA GLN A 195 8.67 7.02 -12.72
C GLN A 195 7.39 7.84 -12.51
N LEU A 196 7.39 8.66 -11.46
CA LEU A 196 6.29 9.56 -11.18
C LEU A 196 6.35 10.77 -12.12
N PRO A 197 5.20 11.30 -12.56
CA PRO A 197 5.17 12.57 -13.27
C PRO A 197 5.78 13.67 -12.39
N PRO A 198 6.51 14.64 -12.98
CA PRO A 198 7.05 15.76 -12.22
C PRO A 198 5.91 16.48 -11.51
N SER A 199 6.03 16.68 -10.19
CA SER A 199 5.08 17.50 -9.46
C SER A 199 5.16 18.92 -10.03
N THR A 200 4.03 19.46 -10.47
CA THR A 200 3.91 20.90 -10.66
C THR A 200 3.72 21.52 -9.29
N ASP A 201 4.77 21.50 -8.48
CA ASP A 201 4.88 22.40 -7.35
C ASP A 201 5.39 23.73 -7.91
N GLU A 202 4.61 24.78 -7.68
CA GLU A 202 4.97 26.13 -8.07
C GLU A 202 6.36 26.49 -7.54
N ASP A 203 7.11 27.13 -8.42
CA ASP A 203 8.41 27.71 -8.22
C ASP A 203 8.42 28.58 -6.95
N ASN A 204 8.91 28.01 -5.84
CA ASN A 204 9.37 28.78 -4.70
C ASN A 204 10.88 28.57 -4.57
N SER A 205 11.58 29.00 -5.63
CA SER A 205 13.02 29.20 -5.60
C SER A 205 13.33 30.40 -4.70
N VAL A 206 13.61 30.08 -3.44
CA VAL A 206 14.43 30.94 -2.58
C VAL A 206 15.83 30.93 -3.19
N MET A 207 16.19 32.01 -3.88
CA MET A 207 17.58 32.35 -4.14
C MET A 207 17.82 33.79 -3.71
N GLU A 208 18.68 33.89 -2.69
CA GLU A 208 19.50 35.05 -2.37
C GLU A 208 20.16 35.58 -3.65
N ASP A 209 20.13 36.90 -3.86
CA ASP A 209 21.38 37.67 -3.98
C ASP A 209 21.14 39.18 -4.17
N THR A 210 21.75 39.93 -3.24
CA THR A 210 22.46 41.23 -3.42
C THR A 210 21.73 42.50 -3.91
N ASP A 211 21.85 43.52 -3.05
CA ASP A 211 21.67 44.96 -3.34
C ASP A 211 22.41 45.43 -4.60
N PRO A 212 21.87 46.45 -5.30
CA PRO A 212 22.55 47.73 -5.22
C PRO A 212 21.62 48.96 -5.10
N ALA A 213 22.21 50.01 -4.54
CA ALA A 213 21.64 51.29 -4.16
C ALA A 213 20.96 52.10 -5.29
N ALA A 214 19.87 52.81 -4.94
CA ALA A 214 19.58 54.17 -5.41
C ALA A 214 18.50 54.88 -4.57
N SER A 215 18.86 56.07 -4.05
CA SER A 215 18.03 57.29 -3.87
C SER A 215 16.67 57.26 -3.14
N SER A 216 16.61 57.97 -2.01
CA SER A 216 15.41 58.61 -1.41
C SER A 216 14.79 59.67 -2.36
N PRO A 217 13.53 60.17 -2.19
CA PRO A 217 13.06 60.88 -0.97
C PRO A 217 11.57 60.74 -0.55
N VAL A 218 11.31 60.97 0.75
CA VAL A 218 10.20 61.74 1.41
C VAL A 218 8.74 61.31 1.13
N GLY A 219 7.82 61.12 2.07
CA GLY A 219 7.69 61.52 3.49
C GLY A 219 6.29 62.10 3.72
N ASP A 220 5.52 61.49 4.64
CA ASP A 220 4.43 62.03 5.52
C ASP A 220 3.62 60.80 6.00
N GLY A 221 3.52 60.46 7.30
CA GLY A 221 3.00 61.28 8.41
C GLY A 221 1.48 61.33 8.25
N VAL A 222 0.65 60.63 9.04
CA VAL A 222 0.26 60.95 10.43
C VAL A 222 -0.47 59.73 11.06
N ASP A 223 0.04 59.25 12.19
CA ASP A 223 -0.69 58.65 13.33
C ASP A 223 -1.12 59.80 14.27
N PRO A 224 -2.15 59.72 15.17
CA PRO A 224 -2.28 58.64 16.18
C PRO A 224 -3.69 58.31 16.72
N ASP A 225 -3.84 57.15 17.36
CA ASP A 225 -4.30 56.97 18.77
C ASP A 225 -4.46 55.46 19.07
N GLU A 226 -3.60 54.90 19.92
CA GLU A 226 -3.88 54.54 21.32
C GLU A 226 -4.96 53.45 21.52
N ASN A 227 -4.52 52.21 21.79
CA ASN A 227 -4.79 51.59 23.10
C ASN A 227 -3.84 50.38 23.32
N ALA A 228 -3.26 50.32 24.51
CA ALA A 228 -2.27 49.38 24.96
C ALA A 228 -2.71 48.75 26.29
N GLU A 229 -2.77 47.41 26.37
CA GLU A 229 -2.63 46.59 27.60
C GLU A 229 -2.15 45.21 27.09
N LYS A 230 -0.90 44.74 27.22
CA LYS A 230 0.06 44.47 28.31
C LYS A 230 -0.22 43.19 29.12
N MET A 231 0.78 42.28 29.06
CA MET A 231 1.23 41.28 30.07
C MET A 231 0.34 40.01 30.25
N GLU A 232 0.85 38.78 30.41
CA GLU A 232 2.06 38.27 31.07
C GLU A 232 2.63 36.98 30.44
N SER A 233 3.87 36.70 30.84
CA SER A 233 4.78 35.59 30.54
C SER A 233 4.95 34.65 31.75
N LEU A 234 5.66 33.51 31.56
CA LEU A 234 6.31 32.61 32.57
C LEU A 234 5.37 31.50 33.11
N ASP A 235 5.78 30.26 33.45
CA ASP A 235 7.08 29.59 33.47
C ASP A 235 6.89 28.06 33.62
N ILE A 236 7.97 27.33 33.36
CA ILE A 236 8.19 25.89 33.59
C ILE A 236 8.41 25.60 35.09
N SER A 237 7.98 24.43 35.58
CA SER A 237 8.67 23.75 36.71
C SER A 237 8.51 22.22 36.66
N GLU A 238 9.66 21.54 36.68
CA GLU A 238 9.88 20.17 37.11
C GLU A 238 9.91 20.10 38.65
N GLU A 239 9.42 19.01 39.24
CA GLU A 239 9.98 18.24 40.38
C GLU A 239 9.11 16.96 40.50
N ALA A 240 9.61 15.73 40.37
CA ALA A 240 10.56 14.97 41.19
C ALA A 240 9.99 14.42 42.52
N ALA A 241 10.19 13.10 42.70
CA ALA A 241 10.04 12.28 43.91
C ALA A 241 8.58 11.85 44.27
N SER A 242 8.25 10.64 44.73
CA SER A 242 9.05 9.57 45.37
C SER A 242 8.30 8.23 45.36
N THR A 243 9.02 7.14 45.14
CA THR A 243 9.07 5.88 45.93
C THR A 243 7.82 5.34 46.65
N SER A 244 7.50 4.07 46.37
CA SER A 244 7.21 3.10 47.44
C SER A 244 7.48 1.67 46.95
N ALA A 245 8.35 0.98 47.68
CA ALA A 245 8.68 -0.44 47.58
C ALA A 245 7.98 -1.21 48.70
N THR A 246 7.68 -2.49 48.48
CA THR A 246 7.61 -3.51 49.54
C THR A 246 7.86 -4.91 48.97
N GLN A 247 8.89 -5.58 49.52
CA GLN A 247 9.22 -7.03 49.51
C GLN A 247 8.15 -7.83 50.29
N GLY A 248 8.06 -9.16 50.37
CA GLY A 248 8.81 -10.35 49.89
C GLY A 248 7.81 -11.53 49.78
N GLU A 249 8.16 -12.73 49.34
CA GLU A 249 8.82 -13.80 50.12
C GLU A 249 9.40 -14.87 49.17
N GLU A 250 10.52 -15.46 49.59
CA GLU A 250 11.19 -16.62 49.00
C GLU A 250 10.72 -17.91 49.69
N GLU A 251 10.52 -19.00 48.95
CA GLU A 251 10.79 -20.37 49.42
C GLU A 251 11.36 -21.20 48.25
N GLU A 252 12.57 -21.73 48.45
CA GLU A 252 13.22 -22.73 47.60
C GLU A 252 12.81 -24.15 48.04
N LYS A 253 12.67 -25.08 47.08
CA LYS A 253 13.37 -26.39 47.10
C LYS A 253 13.21 -27.24 45.83
N GLU A 254 14.37 -27.47 45.21
CA GLU A 254 14.97 -28.71 44.66
C GLU A 254 14.21 -29.57 43.61
N ASP A 255 14.78 -29.49 42.39
CA ASP A 255 15.17 -30.55 41.44
C ASP A 255 14.23 -31.72 41.10
N ASP A 256 13.75 -31.73 39.83
CA ASP A 256 13.87 -32.92 39.00
C ASP A 256 14.10 -32.54 37.52
N VAL A 257 15.11 -33.15 36.91
CA VAL A 257 15.57 -32.90 35.55
C VAL A 257 14.73 -33.73 34.58
N VAL A 258 13.92 -33.08 33.75
CA VAL A 258 13.39 -33.67 32.53
C VAL A 258 13.65 -32.73 31.36
N ASN A 259 14.51 -33.21 30.48
CA ASN A 259 14.88 -32.63 29.20
C ASN A 259 13.62 -32.44 28.33
N ASP A 260 13.20 -31.19 28.12
CA ASP A 260 12.19 -30.83 27.11
C ASP A 260 12.61 -29.51 26.46
N GLU A 261 12.84 -29.55 25.15
CA GLU A 261 13.15 -28.39 24.32
C GLU A 261 11.91 -27.50 24.27
N GLN A 262 11.80 -26.54 25.19
CA GLN A 262 10.82 -25.45 25.09
C GLN A 262 11.40 -24.38 24.16
N GLU A 263 10.91 -24.35 22.92
CA GLU A 263 10.96 -23.13 22.11
C GLU A 263 10.18 -22.04 22.86
N GLU A 264 10.90 -21.12 23.51
CA GLU A 264 10.31 -19.88 24.01
C GLU A 264 9.68 -19.16 22.80
N GLU A 265 8.35 -19.03 22.78
CA GLU A 265 7.64 -18.21 21.82
C GLU A 265 7.98 -16.74 22.14
N THR A 266 9.13 -16.29 21.64
CA THR A 266 9.63 -14.93 21.81
C THR A 266 8.81 -13.98 20.95
N ASP A 267 8.23 -12.96 21.58
CA ASP A 267 7.51 -11.90 20.88
C ASP A 267 8.41 -11.28 19.79
N PRO A 268 8.03 -11.33 18.50
CA PRO A 268 8.87 -10.85 17.40
C PRO A 268 9.20 -9.35 17.52
N VAL A 269 8.38 -8.58 18.26
CA VAL A 269 8.68 -7.17 18.57
C VAL A 269 9.87 -7.08 19.55
N ALA A 270 9.90 -7.93 20.58
CA ALA A 270 10.97 -7.95 21.57
C ALA A 270 12.31 -8.39 20.97
N GLU A 271 12.30 -9.29 19.98
CA GLU A 271 13.53 -9.67 19.26
C GLU A 271 14.08 -8.53 18.41
N MET A 272 13.19 -7.81 17.70
CA MET A 272 13.59 -6.66 16.89
C MET A 272 14.16 -5.53 17.77
N ASP A 273 13.55 -5.29 18.93
CA ASP A 273 14.03 -4.30 19.89
C ASP A 273 15.38 -4.68 20.51
N LYS A 274 15.61 -5.96 20.82
CA LYS A 274 16.92 -6.45 21.28
C LYS A 274 18.00 -6.19 20.22
N LEU A 275 17.70 -6.47 18.95
CA LEU A 275 18.64 -6.23 17.84
C LEU A 275 18.89 -4.72 17.63
N LEU A 276 17.83 -3.90 17.70
CA LEU A 276 17.92 -2.45 17.60
C LEU A 276 18.79 -1.87 18.72
N HIS A 277 18.59 -2.34 19.96
CA HIS A 277 19.36 -1.92 21.13
C HIS A 277 20.84 -2.30 21.01
N PHE A 278 21.12 -3.52 20.54
CA PHE A 278 22.49 -3.96 20.29
C PHE A 278 23.19 -3.06 19.26
N CYS A 279 22.51 -2.78 18.13
CA CYS A 279 23.02 -1.89 17.09
C CYS A 279 23.21 -0.45 17.59
N PHE A 280 22.29 0.05 18.42
CA PHE A 280 22.38 1.36 19.05
C PHE A 280 23.65 1.48 19.92
N VAL A 281 23.88 0.52 20.83
CA VAL A 281 25.06 0.54 21.71
C VAL A 281 26.35 0.43 20.91
N CYS A 282 26.38 -0.40 19.87
CA CYS A 282 27.52 -0.51 18.96
C CYS A 282 27.81 0.82 18.24
N ALA A 283 26.78 1.49 17.72
CA ALA A 283 26.91 2.75 17.01
C ALA A 283 27.38 3.89 17.92
N VAL A 284 26.85 3.99 19.15
CA VAL A 284 27.28 4.99 20.14
C VAL A 284 28.75 4.78 20.52
N LYS A 285 29.16 3.53 20.74
CA LYS A 285 30.53 3.21 21.20
C LYS A 285 31.59 3.37 20.11
N SER A 286 31.23 3.14 18.84
CA SER A 286 32.20 3.08 17.74
C SER A 286 32.21 4.32 16.83
N ARG A 287 31.06 4.99 16.64
CA ARG A 287 30.90 6.02 15.59
C ARG A 287 30.53 7.40 16.10
N VAL A 288 29.88 7.51 17.26
CA VAL A 288 29.48 8.82 17.82
C VAL A 288 30.63 9.42 18.63
N LYS A 289 31.00 10.66 18.32
CA LYS A 289 31.94 11.44 19.14
C LYS A 289 31.16 12.32 20.10
N LYS A 290 31.78 12.69 21.23
CA LYS A 290 31.14 13.59 22.22
C LYS A 290 30.76 14.97 21.66
N ALA A 291 31.41 15.40 20.58
CA ALA A 291 31.09 16.65 19.89
C ALA A 291 29.81 16.59 19.04
N ASP A 292 29.33 15.40 18.72
CA ASP A 292 28.15 15.22 17.88
C ASP A 292 26.85 15.31 18.70
N LEU A 293 26.94 15.27 20.04
CA LEU A 293 25.77 15.33 20.92
C LEU A 293 25.35 16.79 21.19
N PRO A 294 24.04 17.10 21.23
CA PRO A 294 22.89 16.19 21.12
C PRO A 294 22.48 15.87 19.67
N LEU A 295 22.10 14.62 19.40
CA LEU A 295 21.64 14.14 18.10
C LEU A 295 20.13 13.86 18.09
N LEU A 296 19.48 14.21 16.98
CA LEU A 296 18.11 13.81 16.71
C LEU A 296 18.05 12.32 16.35
N THR A 297 17.10 11.57 16.93
CA THR A 297 16.94 10.12 16.75
C THR A 297 16.90 9.68 15.28
N GLY A 298 16.20 10.45 14.42
CA GLY A 298 16.13 10.15 12.98
C GLY A 298 17.46 10.28 12.25
N GLN A 299 18.30 11.26 12.63
CA GLN A 299 19.66 11.41 12.08
C GLN A 299 20.59 10.32 12.61
N PHE A 300 20.43 9.92 13.88
CA PHE A 300 21.21 8.85 14.48
C PHE A 300 20.99 7.50 13.75
N LEU A 301 19.73 7.11 13.56
CA LEU A 301 19.38 5.85 12.88
C LEU A 301 19.89 5.80 11.44
N ARG A 302 19.77 6.92 10.70
CA ARG A 302 20.15 6.98 9.28
C ARG A 302 21.66 6.99 9.06
N ASN A 303 22.42 7.67 9.92
CA ASN A 303 23.84 7.92 9.66
C ASN A 303 24.77 6.99 10.44
N PHE A 304 24.34 6.47 11.60
CA PHE A 304 25.22 5.73 12.51
C PHE A 304 24.85 4.25 12.67
N MET A 305 23.59 3.88 12.46
CA MET A 305 23.09 2.50 12.64
C MET A 305 22.97 1.68 11.33
N GLN A 306 23.47 2.18 10.20
CA GLN A 306 23.42 1.43 8.94
C GLN A 306 24.44 0.26 8.90
N PRO A 307 24.10 -0.86 8.24
CA PRO A 307 25.02 -1.96 8.02
C PRO A 307 26.29 -1.50 7.31
N PHE A 308 27.44 -2.03 7.71
CA PHE A 308 28.72 -1.77 7.04
C PHE A 308 28.64 -2.27 5.59
N ARG A 309 28.97 -1.42 4.62
CA ARG A 309 29.22 -1.83 3.23
C ARG A 309 30.67 -2.16 3.03
#